data_AF-A0A7S3WMM1-F1
#
_entry.id   AF-A0A7S3WMM1-F1
#
_cell.length_a   1.000
_cell.length_b   1.000
_cell.length_c   1.000
_cell.angle_alpha   90.00
_cell.angle_beta   90.00
_cell.angle_gamma   90.00
#
_symmetry.space_group_name_H-M   'P 1'
#
loop_
_entity.id
_entity.type
_entity.pdbx_description
1 polymer ?
#
loop_
_entity_poly.entity_id
_entity_poly.type
_entity_poly.pdbx_seq_one_letter_code
_entity_poly.pdbx_strand_id
1 'polypeptide(L)'
;ELHNAAFRWPETKLEKEKKKEGGSSSSGKSRSRAARALAEQDAAAEAAAAEARPPTVSNLNLTLPSGSLTAVIGPVGSGKSSLLVGILGDMPRMCGRVVVRGEVVYCAQEPWIQNLT
;
A
#
# COMPACT_ATOMS: atom_id res chain seq x y z
N GLU A 1 10.86 12.50 8.69
CA GLU A 1 12.06 11.66 8.64
C GLU A 1 11.70 10.25 8.23
N LEU A 2 12.41 9.69 7.25
CA LEU A 2 12.26 8.32 6.77
C LEU A 2 13.62 7.63 6.92
N HIS A 3 13.63 6.43 7.50
CA HIS A 3 14.82 5.61 7.69
C HIS A 3 14.57 4.20 7.16
N ASN A 4 15.33 3.82 6.13
CA ASN A 4 15.23 2.54 5.43
C ASN A 4 13.78 2.13 5.14
N ALA A 5 12.93 3.08 4.77
CA ALA A 5 11.52 2.81 4.59
C ALA A 5 11.25 2.18 3.22
N ALA A 6 10.30 1.24 3.19
CA ALA A 6 9.77 0.67 1.96
C ALA A 6 8.25 0.54 2.04
N PHE A 7 7.57 0.78 0.92
CA PHE A 7 6.11 0.74 0.81
C PHE A 7 5.66 -0.10 -0.37
N ARG A 8 4.49 -0.72 -0.23
CA ARG A 8 3.87 -1.54 -1.29
C ARG A 8 2.36 -1.29 -1.33
N TRP A 9 1.82 -1.17 -2.55
CA TRP A 9 0.38 -1.13 -2.75
C TRP A 9 -0.25 -2.50 -2.42
N PRO A 10 -1.37 -2.55 -1.69
CA PRO A 10 -2.07 -3.81 -1.44
C PRO A 10 -2.61 -4.39 -2.75
N GLU A 11 -2.72 -5.72 -2.83
CA GLU A 11 -3.34 -6.36 -3.99
C GLU A 11 -4.82 -5.98 -4.08
N THR A 12 -5.25 -5.63 -5.28
CA THR A 12 -6.67 -5.40 -5.54
C THR A 12 -7.39 -6.73 -5.83
N LYS A 13 -8.67 -6.83 -5.47
CA LYS A 13 -9.48 -8.06 -5.68
C LYS A 13 -9.49 -8.53 -7.14
N LEU A 14 -9.35 -7.62 -8.09
CA LEU A 14 -9.32 -7.90 -9.53
C LEU A 14 -8.05 -8.67 -9.97
N GLU A 15 -6.92 -8.44 -9.29
CA GLU A 15 -5.68 -9.19 -9.53
C GLU A 15 -5.77 -10.61 -8.95
N LYS A 16 -6.54 -10.79 -7.87
CA LYS A 16 -6.80 -12.10 -7.27
C LYS A 16 -7.67 -12.99 -8.17
N GLU A 17 -8.64 -12.41 -8.88
CA GLU A 17 -9.53 -13.15 -9.79
C GLU A 17 -8.82 -13.61 -11.07
N LYS A 18 -7.99 -12.74 -11.70
CA LYS A 18 -7.16 -13.13 -12.86
C LYS A 18 -6.20 -14.29 -12.56
N LYS A 19 -5.75 -14.43 -11.31
CA LYS A 19 -4.88 -15.54 -10.87
C LYS A 19 -5.67 -16.82 -10.56
N LYS A 20 -6.96 -16.73 -10.25
CA LYS A 20 -7.86 -17.87 -9.98
C LYS A 20 -8.48 -18.46 -11.24
N GLU A 21 -8.65 -17.70 -12.31
CA GLU A 21 -9.19 -18.22 -13.59
C GLU A 21 -8.27 -19.24 -14.29
N GLY A 22 -7.00 -19.37 -13.86
CA GLY A 22 -6.09 -20.45 -14.28
C GLY A 22 -6.28 -21.78 -13.52
N GLY A 23 -7.19 -21.87 -12.55
CA GLY A 23 -7.42 -23.06 -11.72
C GLY A 23 -8.90 -23.41 -11.61
N SER A 24 -9.24 -24.61 -12.07
CA SER A 24 -10.60 -25.12 -12.22
C SER A 24 -11.50 -25.05 -10.97
N SER A 25 -12.78 -24.88 -11.26
CA SER A 25 -13.96 -24.89 -10.39
C SER A 25 -14.07 -26.03 -9.37
N SER A 26 -14.66 -25.75 -8.20
CA SER A 26 -15.87 -26.46 -7.73
C SER A 26 -16.49 -25.85 -6.46
N SER A 27 -17.80 -25.62 -6.57
CA SER A 27 -18.91 -25.97 -5.66
C SER A 27 -18.75 -25.79 -4.13
N GLY A 28 -19.68 -25.02 -3.54
CA GLY A 28 -19.63 -24.56 -2.16
C GLY A 28 -20.17 -25.53 -1.08
N LYS A 29 -19.97 -25.16 0.19
CA LYS A 29 -20.85 -25.52 1.34
C LYS A 29 -20.42 -24.88 2.67
N SER A 30 -21.43 -24.44 3.42
CA SER A 30 -21.55 -24.40 4.90
C SER A 30 -20.46 -23.68 5.74
N ARG A 31 -20.80 -22.51 6.29
CA ARG A 31 -19.95 -21.72 7.20
C ARG A 31 -19.87 -22.37 8.59
N SER A 32 -18.86 -23.21 8.80
CA SER A 32 -18.49 -23.78 10.10
C SER A 32 -17.29 -23.04 10.72
N ARG A 33 -16.91 -23.34 11.97
CA ARG A 33 -15.66 -22.88 12.63
C ARG A 33 -14.40 -23.10 11.77
N ALA A 34 -14.45 -24.08 10.85
CA ALA A 34 -13.40 -24.30 9.87
C ALA A 34 -13.24 -23.13 8.89
N ALA A 35 -14.31 -22.39 8.56
CA ALA A 35 -14.23 -21.20 7.70
C ALA A 35 -13.40 -20.08 8.31
N ARG A 36 -13.33 -19.98 9.65
CA ARG A 36 -12.49 -19.00 10.34
C ARG A 36 -11.02 -19.41 10.37
N ALA A 37 -10.73 -20.70 10.53
CA ALA A 37 -9.37 -21.24 10.44
C ALA A 37 -8.83 -21.18 9.00
N LEU A 38 -9.69 -21.40 7.99
CA LEU A 38 -9.37 -21.22 6.58
C LEU A 38 -9.10 -19.75 6.25
N ALA A 39 -9.88 -18.81 6.81
CA ALA A 39 -9.61 -17.37 6.65
C ALA A 39 -8.27 -16.94 7.30
N GLU A 40 -7.91 -17.52 8.45
CA GLU A 40 -6.60 -17.29 9.09
C GLU A 40 -5.43 -17.89 8.27
N GLN A 41 -5.61 -19.07 7.66
CA GLN A 41 -4.63 -19.67 6.77
C GLN A 41 -4.51 -18.94 5.42
N ASP A 42 -5.62 -18.44 4.86
CA ASP A 42 -5.64 -17.64 3.64
C ASP A 42 -4.97 -16.27 3.85
N ALA A 43 -5.16 -15.65 5.02
CA ALA A 43 -4.48 -14.39 5.38
C ALA A 43 -2.96 -14.58 5.54
N ALA A 44 -2.51 -15.70 6.10
CA ALA A 44 -1.09 -16.02 6.23
C ALA A 44 -0.43 -16.34 4.87
N ALA A 45 -1.15 -17.06 3.99
CA ALA A 45 -0.71 -17.30 2.62
C ALA A 45 -0.70 -16.01 1.77
N GLU A 46 -1.63 -15.09 2.02
CA GLU A 46 -1.70 -13.76 1.41
C GLU A 46 -0.52 -12.87 1.85
N ALA A 47 -0.14 -12.92 3.12
CA ALA A 47 1.07 -12.26 3.62
C ALA A 47 2.34 -12.82 2.96
N ALA A 48 2.45 -14.15 2.82
CA ALA A 48 3.60 -14.81 2.18
C ALA A 48 3.67 -14.57 0.65
N ALA A 49 2.53 -14.46 -0.03
CA ALA A 49 2.49 -14.13 -1.46
C ALA A 49 2.78 -12.64 -1.72
N ALA A 50 2.38 -11.76 -0.81
CA ALA A 50 2.73 -10.34 -0.85
C ALA A 50 4.25 -10.15 -0.68
N GLU A 51 4.89 -10.88 0.24
CA GLU A 51 6.36 -10.86 0.45
C GLU A 51 7.16 -11.12 -0.85
N ALA A 52 6.64 -11.90 -1.80
CA ALA A 52 7.33 -12.23 -3.04
C ALA A 52 7.42 -11.09 -4.08
N ARG A 53 6.57 -10.05 -4.00
CA ARG A 53 6.62 -8.92 -4.96
C ARG A 53 7.66 -7.90 -4.53
N PRO A 54 8.35 -7.20 -5.44
CA PRO A 54 9.20 -6.10 -5.02
C PRO A 54 8.35 -4.98 -4.37
N PRO A 55 8.92 -4.21 -3.42
CA PRO A 55 8.29 -2.98 -2.93
C PRO A 55 8.06 -2.00 -4.10
N THR A 56 7.00 -1.20 -4.03
CA THR A 56 6.75 -0.14 -5.03
C THR A 56 7.79 0.98 -4.92
N VAL A 57 8.16 1.32 -3.69
CA VAL A 57 9.24 2.25 -3.37
C VAL A 57 10.04 1.67 -2.20
N SER A 58 11.37 1.70 -2.27
CA SER A 58 12.27 1.07 -1.30
C SER A 58 13.51 1.92 -1.03
N ASN A 59 14.28 1.53 -0.02
CA ASN A 59 15.55 2.17 0.37
C ASN A 59 15.41 3.68 0.64
N LEU A 60 14.28 4.11 1.18
CA LEU A 60 13.99 5.52 1.43
C LEU A 60 14.68 6.00 2.71
N ASN A 61 15.64 6.91 2.56
CA ASN A 61 16.32 7.60 3.64
C ASN A 61 16.23 9.12 3.38
N LEU A 62 15.36 9.82 4.10
CA LEU A 62 15.05 11.22 3.83
C LEU A 62 14.78 11.99 5.12
N THR A 63 15.43 13.14 5.27
CA THR A 63 15.17 14.11 6.33
C THR A 63 14.79 15.44 5.69
N LEU A 64 13.59 15.92 5.97
CA LEU A 64 13.06 17.19 5.48
C LEU A 64 13.12 18.22 6.60
N PRO A 65 13.93 19.29 6.48
CA PRO A 65 13.98 20.36 7.48
C PRO A 65 12.66 21.15 7.53
N SER A 66 12.23 21.51 8.74
CA SER A 66 11.08 22.41 8.93
C SER A 66 11.37 23.78 8.30
N GLY A 67 10.33 24.40 7.71
CA GLY A 67 10.46 25.71 7.04
C GLY A 67 11.16 25.68 5.68
N SER A 68 11.38 24.49 5.11
CA SER A 68 11.96 24.33 3.77
C SER A 68 10.93 23.93 2.72
N LEU A 69 11.16 24.35 1.48
CA LEU A 69 10.43 23.88 0.30
C LEU A 69 11.28 22.82 -0.40
N THR A 70 10.78 21.58 -0.44
CA THR A 70 11.48 20.46 -1.10
C THR A 70 10.65 19.95 -2.29
N ALA A 71 11.29 19.80 -3.44
CA ALA A 71 10.68 19.25 -4.64
C ALA A 71 11.04 17.77 -4.84
N VAL A 72 10.08 16.96 -5.25
CA VAL A 72 10.27 15.56 -5.65
C VAL A 72 10.05 15.45 -7.16
N ILE A 73 11.10 15.10 -7.90
CA ILE A 73 11.07 15.02 -9.38
C ILE A 73 11.50 13.64 -9.88
N GLY A 74 11.09 13.30 -11.10
CA GLY A 74 11.43 12.02 -11.73
C GLY A 74 10.44 11.62 -12.82
N PRO A 75 10.76 10.60 -13.64
CA PRO A 75 9.94 10.16 -14.76
C PRO A 75 8.56 9.65 -14.31
N VAL A 76 7.62 9.52 -15.25
CA VAL A 76 6.31 8.91 -14.99
C VAL A 76 6.52 7.46 -14.52
N GLY A 77 5.76 7.02 -13.52
CA GLY A 77 5.91 5.68 -12.94
C GLY A 77 7.04 5.52 -11.91
N SER A 78 7.85 6.55 -11.64
CA SER A 78 8.96 6.48 -10.67
C SER A 78 8.53 6.43 -9.19
N GLY A 79 7.22 6.37 -8.90
CA GLY A 79 6.70 6.25 -7.53
C GLY A 79 6.57 7.56 -6.75
N LYS A 80 6.60 8.74 -7.38
CA LYS A 80 6.44 10.06 -6.70
C LYS A 80 5.15 10.14 -5.88
N SER A 81 4.01 9.85 -6.52
CA SER A 81 2.71 9.87 -5.84
C SER A 81 2.66 8.78 -4.76
N SER A 82 3.18 7.58 -5.04
CA SER A 82 3.29 6.49 -4.05
C SER A 82 4.12 6.89 -2.82
N LEU A 83 5.21 7.64 -2.99
CA LEU A 83 6.01 8.16 -1.89
C LEU A 83 5.17 9.06 -0.97
N LEU A 84 4.38 9.98 -1.53
CA LEU A 84 3.52 10.87 -0.75
C LEU A 84 2.44 10.08 0.01
N VAL A 85 1.78 9.14 -0.65
CA VAL A 85 0.77 8.27 -0.01
C VAL A 85 1.40 7.40 1.09
N GLY A 86 2.63 6.91 0.89
CA GLY A 86 3.39 6.22 1.93
C GLY A 86 3.71 7.09 3.15
N ILE A 87 4.01 8.38 2.94
CA ILE A 87 4.22 9.34 4.03
C ILE A 87 2.91 9.64 4.78
N LEU A 88 1.78 9.70 4.07
CA LEU A 88 0.45 9.91 4.67
C LEU A 88 -0.03 8.73 5.51
N GLY A 89 0.48 7.52 5.24
CA GLY A 89 0.12 6.30 5.96
C GLY A 89 -0.95 5.45 5.27
N ASP A 90 -1.48 5.89 4.14
CA ASP A 90 -2.50 5.17 3.36
C ASP A 90 -1.91 3.99 2.55
N MET A 91 -0.58 3.98 2.35
CA MET A 91 0.12 2.88 1.69
C MET A 91 0.86 2.02 2.73
N PRO A 92 0.63 0.69 2.77
CA PRO A 92 1.29 -0.20 3.70
C PRO A 92 2.82 -0.08 3.67
N ARG A 93 3.39 0.16 4.85
CA ARG A 93 4.84 0.12 5.07
C ARG A 93 5.28 -1.31 5.30
N MET A 94 6.26 -1.76 4.53
CA MET A 94 6.85 -3.09 4.70
C MET A 94 7.94 -3.11 5.77
N CYS A 95 8.84 -2.11 5.74
CA CYS A 95 9.97 -2.03 6.65
C CYS A 95 10.38 -0.58 6.89
N GLY A 96 11.32 -0.40 7.82
CA GLY A 96 11.85 0.90 8.20
C GLY A 96 10.92 1.72 9.08
N ARG A 97 11.28 2.99 9.25
CA ARG A 97 10.60 3.94 10.13
C ARG A 97 10.23 5.21 9.38
N VAL A 98 9.03 5.71 9.66
CA VAL A 98 8.50 6.97 9.15
C VAL A 98 8.07 7.80 10.34
N VAL A 99 8.54 9.04 10.41
CA VAL A 99 8.19 10.02 11.44
C VAL A 99 7.75 11.30 10.75
N VAL A 100 6.49 11.67 10.94
CA VAL A 100 5.92 12.94 10.53
C VAL A 100 5.64 13.76 11.78
N ARG A 101 6.00 15.05 11.76
CA ARG A 101 5.86 15.95 12.91
C ARG A 101 4.85 17.04 12.55
N GLY A 102 3.88 17.29 13.41
CA GLY A 102 2.83 18.30 13.18
C GLY A 102 1.64 17.78 12.36
N GLU A 103 0.77 18.70 11.95
CA GLU A 103 -0.38 18.40 11.10
C GLU A 103 0.02 18.29 9.63
N VAL A 104 -0.74 17.49 8.87
CA VAL A 104 -0.48 17.23 7.47
C VAL A 104 -1.68 17.63 6.65
N VAL A 105 -1.44 18.37 5.57
CA VAL A 105 -2.43 18.69 4.55
C VAL A 105 -1.99 18.01 3.25
N TYR A 106 -2.94 17.38 2.56
CA TYR A 106 -2.70 16.69 1.29
C TYR A 106 -3.55 17.31 0.18
N CYS A 107 -2.90 17.57 -0.96
CA CYS A 107 -3.58 17.95 -2.19
C CYS A 107 -3.37 16.81 -3.20
N ALA A 108 -4.46 16.19 -3.63
CA ALA A 108 -4.43 15.08 -4.58
C ALA A 108 -4.05 15.57 -5.99
N GLN A 109 -3.46 14.66 -6.79
CA GLN A 109 -3.16 14.93 -8.19
C GLN A 109 -4.43 15.20 -9.01
N GLU A 110 -5.49 14.44 -8.73
CA GLU A 110 -6.83 14.66 -9.27
C GLU A 110 -7.73 15.18 -8.14
N PRO A 111 -8.21 16.42 -8.23
CA PRO A 111 -9.04 17.00 -7.17
C PRO A 111 -10.42 16.36 -7.13
N TRP A 112 -10.93 16.12 -5.92
CA TRP A 112 -12.32 15.78 -5.66
C TRP A 112 -12.94 16.85 -4.78
N ILE A 113 -14.02 17.47 -5.24
CA ILE A 113 -14.71 18.55 -4.53
C ILE A 113 -16.04 18.01 -4.04
N GLN A 114 -16.28 18.13 -2.74
CA GLN A 114 -17.55 17.76 -2.15
C GLN A 114 -18.62 18.81 -2.52
N ASN A 115 -19.80 18.36 -2.96
CA ASN A 115 -20.95 19.25 -3.14
C ASN A 115 -21.53 19.62 -1.75
N LEU A 116 -20.93 20.62 -1.13
CA LEU A 116 -21.40 21.25 0.10
C LEU A 116 -21.50 22.75 -0.15
N THR A 117 -22.55 23.36 0.40
CA THR A 117 -22.79 24.81 0.34
C THR A 117 -22.47 25.45 1.68
#